data_AF-A0A401FQ55-F1
#
_entry.id   AF-A0A401FQ55-F1
#
_cell.length_a   1.000
_cell.length_b   1.000
_cell.length_c   1.000
_cell.angle_alpha   90.00
_cell.angle_beta   90.00
_cell.angle_gamma   90.00
#
_symmetry.space_group_name_H-M   'P 1'
#
loop_
_entity.id
_entity.type
_entity.pdbx_description
1 polymer ?
#
loop_
_entity_poly.entity_id
_entity_poly.type
_entity_poly.pdbx_seq_one_letter_code
_entity_poly.pdbx_strand_id
1 'polypeptide(L)'
;MTFWTNFQNKDGGFTLIEVLLCLIIASVLGTMMYSYFSMVVVNGVLPVARIQKSFDLNRVMENITANYYSTVKESGVPDKWQPMTSYAANTDAVVSKSQRYGHIYQCVKPGISGNSEPQWPTGAGSVIEDGEVLWKTLDGQLDGLVADISAIENEGAGKYSIAILTFIRFDDNGREYAVEPNEPENILKVRIKNEVSETLTALFTTTY
;
A
#
# COMPACT_ATOMS: atom_id res chain seq x y z
N MET A 1 87.34 -27.58 -0.73
CA MET A 1 86.34 -28.68 -0.63
C MET A 1 85.00 -28.12 -1.06
N THR A 2 84.75 -28.17 -2.35
CA THR A 2 83.51 -27.73 -3.01
C THR A 2 82.41 -28.76 -2.73
N PHE A 3 81.60 -28.50 -1.70
CA PHE A 3 80.43 -29.31 -1.34
C PHE A 3 79.21 -28.89 -2.17
N TRP A 4 79.34 -29.02 -3.49
CA TRP A 4 78.22 -28.93 -4.41
C TRP A 4 78.42 -29.96 -5.51
N THR A 5 78.07 -31.20 -5.23
CA THR A 5 77.72 -32.19 -6.26
C THR A 5 76.85 -33.27 -5.62
N ASN A 6 75.55 -33.27 -5.93
CA ASN A 6 74.89 -34.38 -6.62
C ASN A 6 73.37 -34.13 -6.71
N PHE A 7 72.98 -33.67 -7.89
CA PHE A 7 71.60 -33.55 -8.36
C PHE A 7 71.00 -34.94 -8.62
N GLN A 8 69.71 -35.15 -8.30
CA GLN A 8 68.81 -35.97 -9.15
C GLN A 8 67.31 -35.79 -8.79
N ASN A 9 66.67 -34.87 -9.52
CA ASN A 9 65.31 -35.05 -10.06
C ASN A 9 65.27 -36.39 -10.82
N LYS A 10 64.28 -37.27 -10.68
CA LYS A 10 62.86 -37.08 -11.01
C LYS A 10 62.05 -38.25 -10.42
N ASP A 11 60.93 -37.94 -9.76
CA ASP A 11 59.64 -38.65 -9.80
C ASP A 11 58.59 -37.69 -9.20
N GLY A 12 57.53 -37.36 -9.95
CA GLY A 12 56.68 -36.19 -9.70
C GLY A 12 55.72 -36.31 -8.50
N GLY A 13 56.23 -36.21 -7.28
CA GLY A 13 55.43 -36.25 -6.04
C GLY A 13 55.68 -35.06 -5.11
N PHE A 14 54.63 -34.62 -4.42
CA PHE A 14 54.70 -33.55 -3.40
C PHE A 14 55.39 -34.03 -2.12
N THR A 15 56.20 -33.17 -1.50
CA THR A 15 56.78 -33.46 -0.17
C THR A 15 55.71 -33.31 0.93
N LEU A 16 55.76 -34.14 1.99
CA LEU A 16 54.78 -34.11 3.09
C LEU A 16 54.66 -32.71 3.73
N ILE A 17 55.78 -31.99 3.84
CA ILE A 17 55.83 -30.64 4.42
C ILE A 17 55.20 -29.58 3.51
N GLU A 18 55.37 -29.68 2.18
CA GLU A 18 54.67 -28.80 1.22
C GLU A 18 53.16 -29.01 1.28
N VAL A 19 52.70 -30.28 1.37
CA VAL A 19 51.27 -30.57 1.49
C VAL A 19 50.68 -29.95 2.76
N LEU A 20 51.39 -30.07 3.89
CA LEU A 20 50.99 -29.44 5.15
C LEU A 20 50.95 -27.91 5.07
N LEU A 21 51.98 -27.30 4.46
CA LEU A 21 52.02 -25.84 4.26
C LEU A 21 50.90 -25.34 3.34
N CYS A 22 50.63 -26.03 2.23
CA CYS A 22 49.53 -25.69 1.34
C CYS A 22 48.17 -25.79 2.04
N LEU A 23 47.95 -26.82 2.87
CA LEU A 23 46.68 -26.95 3.62
C LEU A 23 46.49 -25.83 4.64
N ILE A 24 47.55 -25.42 5.34
CA ILE A 24 47.48 -24.31 6.31
C ILE A 24 47.14 -23.01 5.57
N ILE A 25 47.86 -22.70 4.49
CA ILE A 25 47.62 -21.49 3.69
C ILE A 25 46.22 -21.51 3.08
N ALA A 26 45.78 -22.65 2.55
CA ALA A 26 44.43 -22.83 2.00
C ALA A 26 43.34 -22.63 3.06
N SER A 27 43.55 -23.07 4.31
CA SER A 27 42.59 -22.87 5.40
C SER A 27 42.44 -21.39 5.79
N VAL A 28 43.56 -20.67 5.87
CA VAL A 28 43.57 -19.23 6.19
C VAL A 28 42.92 -18.43 5.06
N LEU A 29 43.29 -18.71 3.81
CA LEU A 29 42.68 -18.06 2.65
C LEU A 29 41.19 -18.43 2.51
N GLY A 30 40.81 -19.67 2.80
CA GLY A 30 39.41 -20.13 2.75
C GLY A 30 38.52 -19.43 3.77
N THR A 31 39.01 -19.21 5.00
CA THR A 31 38.26 -18.46 6.03
C THR A 31 38.08 -17.00 5.66
N MET A 32 39.13 -16.35 5.15
CA MET A 32 39.03 -14.99 4.62
C MET A 32 38.05 -14.92 3.45
N MET A 33 38.17 -15.85 2.48
CA MET A 33 37.27 -15.94 1.33
C MET A 33 35.82 -16.07 1.76
N TYR A 34 35.50 -16.95 2.71
CA TYR A 34 34.14 -17.11 3.22
C TYR A 34 33.60 -15.81 3.83
N SER A 35 34.39 -15.14 4.67
CA SER A 35 33.96 -13.90 5.34
C SER A 35 33.65 -12.77 4.35
N TYR A 36 34.48 -12.59 3.32
CA TYR A 36 34.30 -11.53 2.33
C TYR A 36 33.25 -11.89 1.28
N PHE A 37 33.25 -13.12 0.75
CA PHE A 37 32.27 -13.54 -0.26
C PHE A 37 30.85 -13.59 0.30
N SER A 38 30.67 -14.04 1.54
CA SER A 38 29.35 -14.06 2.18
C SER A 38 28.75 -12.65 2.25
N MET A 39 29.56 -11.67 2.64
CA MET A 39 29.12 -10.28 2.75
C MET A 39 28.80 -9.65 1.39
N VAL A 40 29.57 -9.95 0.34
CA VAL A 40 29.31 -9.46 -1.03
C VAL A 40 28.01 -10.02 -1.60
N VAL A 41 27.75 -11.32 -1.39
CA VAL A 41 26.51 -11.96 -1.87
C VAL A 41 25.29 -11.39 -1.13
N VAL A 42 25.34 -11.30 0.20
CA VAL A 42 24.21 -10.79 1.00
C VAL A 42 23.93 -9.32 0.69
N ASN A 43 24.96 -8.48 0.67
CA ASN A 43 24.79 -7.05 0.39
C ASN A 43 24.37 -6.78 -1.05
N GLY A 44 24.71 -7.67 -2.00
CA GLY A 44 24.28 -7.57 -3.40
C GLY A 44 22.77 -7.78 -3.59
N VAL A 45 22.11 -8.56 -2.74
CA VAL A 45 20.67 -8.86 -2.86
C VAL A 45 19.78 -7.82 -2.15
N LEU A 46 20.30 -7.13 -1.13
CA LEU A 46 19.58 -6.07 -0.41
C LEU A 46 18.98 -4.97 -1.32
N PRO A 47 19.70 -4.39 -2.30
CA PRO A 47 19.11 -3.37 -3.18
C PRO A 47 17.99 -3.94 -4.05
N VAL A 48 18.11 -5.18 -4.53
CA VAL A 48 17.08 -5.84 -5.34
C VAL A 48 15.82 -6.11 -4.51
N ALA A 49 15.99 -6.60 -3.27
CA ALA A 49 14.88 -6.80 -2.35
C ALA A 49 14.15 -5.49 -2.01
N ARG A 50 14.87 -4.37 -1.92
CA ARG A 50 14.28 -3.04 -1.72
C ARG A 50 13.48 -2.58 -2.95
N ILE A 51 13.99 -2.82 -4.15
CA ILE A 51 13.32 -2.46 -5.40
C ILE A 51 12.00 -3.25 -5.55
N GLN A 52 12.01 -4.55 -5.25
CA GLN A 52 10.79 -5.36 -5.30
C GLN A 52 9.69 -4.79 -4.39
N LYS A 53 10.04 -4.46 -3.13
CA LYS A 53 9.11 -3.83 -2.19
C LYS A 53 8.55 -2.50 -2.71
N SER A 54 9.35 -1.72 -3.44
CA SER A 54 8.90 -0.45 -4.03
C SER A 54 7.93 -0.67 -5.20
N PHE A 55 8.14 -1.71 -6.02
CA PHE A 55 7.21 -2.05 -7.10
C PHE A 55 5.88 -2.56 -6.58
N ASP A 56 5.89 -3.37 -5.52
CA ASP A 56 4.66 -3.86 -4.90
C ASP A 56 3.82 -2.70 -4.35
N LEU A 57 4.47 -1.74 -3.67
CA LEU A 57 3.82 -0.50 -3.22
C LEU A 57 3.24 0.32 -4.38
N ASN A 58 3.97 0.43 -5.49
CA ASN A 58 3.49 1.15 -6.68
C ASN A 58 2.30 0.42 -7.33
N ARG A 59 2.32 -0.91 -7.43
CA ARG A 59 1.20 -1.71 -7.95
C ARG A 59 -0.06 -1.53 -7.11
N VAL A 60 0.07 -1.49 -5.78
CA VAL A 60 -1.05 -1.19 -4.87
C VAL A 60 -1.62 0.19 -5.19
N MET A 61 -0.75 1.20 -5.34
CA MET A 61 -1.18 2.56 -5.70
C MET A 61 -1.84 2.63 -7.08
N GLU A 62 -1.35 1.90 -8.08
CA GLU A 62 -1.95 1.83 -9.42
C GLU A 62 -3.36 1.22 -9.36
N ASN A 63 -3.56 0.14 -8.60
CA ASN A 63 -4.89 -0.45 -8.42
C ASN A 63 -5.84 0.52 -7.70
N ILE A 64 -5.34 1.18 -6.65
CA ILE A 64 -6.08 2.21 -5.92
C ILE A 64 -6.54 3.33 -6.86
N THR A 65 -5.62 3.78 -7.71
CA THR A 65 -5.87 4.84 -8.70
C THR A 65 -6.92 4.40 -9.72
N ALA A 66 -6.80 3.18 -10.24
CA ALA A 66 -7.72 2.61 -11.22
C ALA A 66 -9.14 2.49 -10.65
N ASN A 67 -9.27 2.01 -9.41
CA ASN A 67 -10.55 1.87 -8.71
C ASN A 67 -11.19 3.25 -8.39
N TYR A 68 -10.38 4.21 -7.95
CA TYR A 68 -10.84 5.58 -7.74
C TYR A 68 -11.40 6.19 -9.04
N TYR A 69 -10.65 6.11 -10.14
CA TYR A 69 -11.10 6.67 -11.42
C TYR A 69 -12.28 5.92 -12.04
N SER A 70 -12.37 4.59 -11.89
CA SER A 70 -13.53 3.84 -12.41
C SER A 70 -14.80 4.23 -11.65
N THR A 71 -14.73 4.33 -10.32
CA THR A 71 -15.91 4.58 -9.51
C THR A 71 -16.40 6.04 -9.62
N VAL A 72 -15.47 7.02 -9.69
CA VAL A 72 -15.83 8.44 -9.86
C VAL A 72 -16.42 8.70 -11.24
N LYS A 73 -15.88 8.07 -12.29
CA LYS A 73 -16.29 8.31 -13.69
C LYS A 73 -17.61 7.63 -14.06
N GLU A 74 -17.91 6.48 -13.46
CA GLU A 74 -19.16 5.76 -13.74
C GLU A 74 -20.35 6.27 -12.93
N SER A 75 -20.14 6.78 -11.71
CA SER A 75 -21.27 7.10 -10.81
C SER A 75 -21.71 8.56 -10.87
N GLY A 76 -20.82 9.51 -11.18
CA GLY A 76 -21.01 10.88 -10.71
C GLY A 76 -20.96 10.90 -9.18
N VAL A 77 -20.23 11.84 -8.58
CA VAL A 77 -20.16 11.86 -7.11
C VAL A 77 -21.58 12.15 -6.59
N PRO A 78 -22.18 11.27 -5.75
CA PRO A 78 -23.52 11.51 -5.23
C PRO A 78 -23.54 12.78 -4.38
N ASP A 79 -24.61 13.56 -4.48
CA ASP A 79 -24.73 14.81 -3.73
C ASP A 79 -24.72 14.54 -2.20
N LYS A 80 -24.18 15.50 -1.44
CA LYS A 80 -24.18 15.41 0.03
C LYS A 80 -25.60 15.39 0.57
N TRP A 81 -25.87 14.57 1.60
CA TRP A 81 -27.19 14.47 2.23
C TRP A 81 -27.75 15.85 2.61
N GLN A 82 -29.02 16.13 2.32
CA GLN A 82 -29.69 17.39 2.63
C GLN A 82 -30.92 17.16 3.53
N PRO A 83 -31.16 18.05 4.52
CA PRO A 83 -32.32 17.94 5.40
C PRO A 83 -33.60 18.35 4.68
N MET A 84 -34.73 17.70 5.02
CA MET A 84 -36.05 18.02 4.45
C MET A 84 -36.09 17.99 2.92
N THR A 85 -35.34 17.06 2.32
CA THR A 85 -35.21 16.90 0.87
C THR A 85 -35.91 15.63 0.41
N SER A 86 -36.61 15.70 -0.71
CA SER A 86 -37.26 14.53 -1.32
C SER A 86 -36.23 13.69 -2.07
N TYR A 87 -36.19 12.40 -1.78
CA TYR A 87 -35.33 11.42 -2.44
C TYR A 87 -36.15 10.30 -3.09
N ALA A 88 -35.75 9.91 -4.29
CA ALA A 88 -36.33 8.82 -5.07
C ALA A 88 -35.58 7.50 -4.82
N ALA A 89 -36.34 6.41 -4.69
CA ALA A 89 -35.76 5.10 -4.44
C ALA A 89 -35.02 4.53 -5.65
N ASN A 90 -33.90 3.89 -5.38
CA ASN A 90 -32.99 3.19 -6.28
C ASN A 90 -32.31 4.06 -7.35
N THR A 91 -32.66 5.33 -7.48
CA THR A 91 -31.96 6.30 -8.34
C THR A 91 -31.05 7.22 -7.54
N ASP A 92 -31.50 7.66 -6.37
CA ASP A 92 -30.78 8.68 -5.61
C ASP A 92 -29.83 8.02 -4.61
N ALA A 93 -28.59 8.49 -4.62
CA ALA A 93 -27.58 8.15 -3.65
C ALA A 93 -27.05 9.43 -2.99
N VAL A 94 -26.66 9.33 -1.72
CA VAL A 94 -26.11 10.45 -0.95
C VAL A 94 -24.85 10.03 -0.23
N VAL A 95 -23.99 11.02 0.02
CA VAL A 95 -22.86 10.88 0.94
C VAL A 95 -23.15 11.59 2.26
N SER A 96 -22.63 11.04 3.35
CA SER A 96 -22.73 11.66 4.67
C SER A 96 -21.97 13.00 4.71
N LYS A 97 -22.53 13.99 5.41
CA LYS A 97 -21.85 15.23 5.79
C LYS A 97 -20.92 15.03 6.99
N SER A 98 -21.34 14.27 7.99
CA SER A 98 -20.62 14.12 9.26
C SER A 98 -19.62 12.95 9.30
N GLN A 99 -19.87 11.90 8.52
CA GLN A 99 -19.09 10.68 8.56
C GLN A 99 -17.93 10.73 7.57
N ARG A 100 -16.73 10.48 8.09
CA ARG A 100 -15.51 10.37 7.27
C ARG A 100 -15.58 9.07 6.45
N TYR A 101 -14.86 9.03 5.32
CA TYR A 101 -14.62 7.84 4.48
C TYR A 101 -15.58 7.54 3.30
N GLY A 102 -16.35 8.51 2.80
CA GLY A 102 -16.99 8.39 1.47
C GLY A 102 -17.91 7.17 1.29
N HIS A 103 -18.56 6.72 2.36
CA HIS A 103 -19.62 5.73 2.29
C HIS A 103 -20.80 6.34 1.51
N ILE A 104 -21.29 5.59 0.53
CA ILE A 104 -22.43 5.99 -0.30
C ILE A 104 -23.66 5.28 0.23
N TYR A 105 -24.75 6.03 0.36
CA TYR A 105 -26.03 5.52 0.82
C TYR A 105 -27.06 5.65 -0.29
N GLN A 106 -27.62 4.54 -0.72
CA GLN A 106 -28.68 4.52 -1.72
C GLN A 106 -30.05 4.60 -1.03
N CYS A 107 -30.92 5.44 -1.57
CA CYS A 107 -32.31 5.48 -1.14
C CYS A 107 -33.01 4.18 -1.57
N VAL A 108 -33.54 3.40 -0.64
CA VAL A 108 -34.31 2.18 -0.91
C VAL A 108 -35.81 2.43 -0.81
N LYS A 109 -36.22 3.35 0.08
CA LYS A 109 -37.60 3.78 0.22
C LYS A 109 -37.68 5.28 -0.04
N PRO A 110 -38.49 5.74 -1.02
CA PRO A 110 -38.59 7.14 -1.35
C PRO A 110 -39.32 7.89 -0.22
N GLY A 111 -39.01 9.17 -0.06
CA GLY A 111 -39.60 10.00 0.98
C GLY A 111 -38.85 11.31 1.18
N ILE A 112 -39.23 12.04 2.23
CA ILE A 112 -38.53 13.24 2.69
C ILE A 112 -37.55 12.86 3.81
N SER A 113 -36.29 13.28 3.69
CA SER A 113 -35.26 13.10 4.72
C SER A 113 -35.59 13.86 6.00
N GLY A 114 -34.99 13.46 7.12
CA GLY A 114 -35.19 14.11 8.41
C GLY A 114 -34.67 15.55 8.48
N ASN A 115 -35.01 16.24 9.57
CA ASN A 115 -34.48 17.58 9.88
C ASN A 115 -32.97 17.57 10.22
N SER A 116 -32.45 16.43 10.63
CA SER A 116 -31.05 16.24 11.05
C SER A 116 -30.51 14.96 10.45
N GLU A 117 -29.21 14.98 10.12
CA GLU A 117 -28.55 13.84 9.50
C GLU A 117 -28.64 12.59 10.40
N PRO A 118 -29.00 11.41 9.84
CA PRO A 118 -29.04 10.17 10.60
C PRO A 118 -27.62 9.75 11.02
N GLN A 119 -27.52 8.94 12.07
CA GLN A 119 -26.26 8.28 12.40
C GLN A 119 -26.04 7.13 11.42
N TRP A 120 -25.11 7.29 10.47
CA TRP A 120 -24.99 6.33 9.40
C TRP A 120 -24.34 5.02 9.87
N PRO A 121 -24.90 3.86 9.51
CA PRO A 121 -24.26 2.58 9.78
C PRO A 121 -23.04 2.39 8.87
N THR A 122 -21.94 1.86 9.42
CA THR A 122 -20.71 1.57 8.66
C THR A 122 -20.64 0.13 8.13
N GLY A 123 -21.64 -0.70 8.44
CA GLY A 123 -21.69 -2.08 7.96
C GLY A 123 -22.22 -2.16 6.54
N ALA A 124 -21.45 -2.79 5.64
CA ALA A 124 -21.87 -3.18 4.29
C ALA A 124 -23.32 -3.69 4.25
N GLY A 125 -24.18 -3.07 3.43
CA GLY A 125 -25.58 -3.46 3.26
C GLY A 125 -26.53 -3.12 4.42
N SER A 126 -26.07 -2.41 5.45
CA SER A 126 -26.93 -1.96 6.56
C SER A 126 -27.93 -0.91 6.11
N VAL A 127 -29.11 -0.92 6.73
CA VAL A 127 -30.19 0.04 6.44
C VAL A 127 -30.45 0.97 7.62
N ILE A 128 -30.82 2.22 7.34
CA ILE A 128 -31.18 3.23 8.34
C ILE A 128 -32.40 4.03 7.89
N GLU A 129 -33.33 4.29 8.82
CA GLU A 129 -34.46 5.18 8.61
C GLU A 129 -34.07 6.64 8.90
N ASP A 130 -34.46 7.53 8.00
CA ASP A 130 -34.20 8.96 8.06
C ASP A 130 -35.44 9.74 7.62
N GLY A 131 -36.26 10.13 8.60
CA GLY A 131 -37.58 10.71 8.31
C GLY A 131 -38.49 9.68 7.65
N GLU A 132 -38.86 9.92 6.40
CA GLU A 132 -39.67 8.99 5.59
C GLU A 132 -38.82 8.08 4.68
N VAL A 133 -37.54 8.41 4.51
CA VAL A 133 -36.58 7.73 3.64
C VAL A 133 -35.95 6.54 4.37
N LEU A 134 -35.69 5.47 3.62
CA LEU A 134 -34.85 4.36 4.09
C LEU A 134 -33.58 4.33 3.23
N TRP A 135 -32.44 4.51 3.87
CA TRP A 135 -31.14 4.44 3.23
C TRP A 135 -30.52 3.05 3.40
N LYS A 136 -29.87 2.54 2.36
CA LYS A 136 -29.04 1.35 2.41
C LYS A 136 -27.60 1.71 2.06
N THR A 137 -26.68 1.23 2.88
CA THR A 137 -25.24 1.40 2.64
C THR A 137 -24.88 0.60 1.39
N LEU A 138 -24.48 1.30 0.33
CA LEU A 138 -23.68 0.71 -0.73
C LEU A 138 -22.26 0.67 -0.19
N ASP A 139 -21.61 -0.49 -0.32
CA ASP A 139 -20.20 -0.65 0.02
C ASP A 139 -19.46 0.57 -0.53
N GLY A 140 -18.79 1.32 0.35
CA GLY A 140 -18.30 2.65 0.03
C GLY A 140 -17.49 2.60 -1.24
N GLN A 141 -17.48 3.70 -2.00
CA GLN A 141 -16.58 3.88 -3.15
C GLN A 141 -15.10 3.68 -2.77
N LEU A 142 -14.81 3.65 -1.46
CA LEU A 142 -13.51 3.39 -0.83
C LEU A 142 -13.41 2.01 -0.17
N ASP A 143 -14.48 1.23 -0.03
CA ASP A 143 -14.45 -0.12 0.56
C ASP A 143 -13.90 -1.15 -0.44
N GLY A 144 -14.13 -0.99 -1.75
CA GLY A 144 -13.43 -1.77 -2.78
C GLY A 144 -11.91 -1.53 -2.74
N LEU A 145 -11.52 -0.30 -2.45
CA LEU A 145 -10.14 0.13 -2.20
C LEU A 145 -9.55 -0.51 -0.94
N VAL A 146 -10.31 -0.56 0.15
CA VAL A 146 -9.91 -1.22 1.40
C VAL A 146 -9.83 -2.75 1.22
N ALA A 147 -10.77 -3.33 0.48
CA ALA A 147 -10.83 -4.74 0.14
C ALA A 147 -9.65 -5.17 -0.76
N ASP A 148 -9.35 -4.39 -1.80
CA ASP A 148 -8.19 -4.61 -2.69
C ASP A 148 -6.88 -4.57 -1.91
N ILE A 149 -6.75 -3.67 -0.94
CA ILE A 149 -5.55 -3.58 -0.08
C ILE A 149 -5.47 -4.76 0.89
N SER A 150 -6.61 -5.24 1.40
CA SER A 150 -6.66 -6.47 2.23
C SER A 150 -6.42 -7.75 1.42
N ALA A 151 -6.74 -7.78 0.12
CA ALA A 151 -6.54 -8.93 -0.75
C ALA A 151 -5.05 -9.19 -1.10
N ILE A 152 -4.21 -8.16 -0.99
CA ILE A 152 -2.75 -8.25 -1.23
C ILE A 152 -2.05 -9.10 -0.15
N GLU A 153 -2.74 -9.45 0.94
CA GLU A 153 -2.25 -10.38 1.95
C GLU A 153 -1.93 -11.80 1.42
N ASN A 154 -2.35 -12.17 0.19
CA ASN A 154 -2.30 -13.56 -0.28
C ASN A 154 -1.31 -13.88 -1.41
N GLU A 155 -0.55 -12.93 -1.97
CA GLU A 155 0.35 -13.20 -3.13
C GLU A 155 1.84 -12.95 -2.87
N GLY A 156 2.32 -13.10 -1.63
CA GLY A 156 3.75 -13.08 -1.32
C GLY A 156 4.43 -11.69 -1.38
N ALA A 157 3.69 -10.64 -1.70
CA ALA A 157 4.04 -9.26 -1.39
C ALA A 157 3.63 -9.00 0.08
N GLY A 158 4.53 -8.51 0.93
CA GLY A 158 4.32 -8.45 2.39
C GLY A 158 3.04 -7.73 2.85
N LYS A 159 2.65 -7.82 4.14
CA LYS A 159 1.41 -7.19 4.59
C LYS A 159 1.48 -5.66 4.45
N TYR A 160 0.55 -5.11 3.68
CA TYR A 160 0.36 -3.67 3.54
C TYR A 160 -0.95 -3.28 4.21
N SER A 161 -0.98 -2.15 4.90
CA SER A 161 -2.18 -1.61 5.52
C SER A 161 -2.34 -0.14 5.21
N ILE A 162 -3.58 0.32 5.18
CA ILE A 162 -3.90 1.73 4.99
C ILE A 162 -3.52 2.47 6.27
N ALA A 163 -2.65 3.46 6.14
CA ALA A 163 -2.33 4.39 7.21
C ALA A 163 -3.24 5.62 7.17
N ILE A 164 -3.60 6.11 5.98
CA ILE A 164 -4.49 7.27 5.78
C ILE A 164 -5.30 7.06 4.51
N LEU A 165 -6.60 7.33 4.58
CA LEU A 165 -7.50 7.44 3.43
C LEU A 165 -8.47 8.58 3.73
N THR A 166 -8.17 9.79 3.28
CA THR A 166 -8.98 10.97 3.60
C THR A 166 -8.91 12.01 2.49
N PHE A 167 -10.00 12.73 2.27
CA PHE A 167 -9.95 13.93 1.44
C PHE A 167 -9.24 15.06 2.19
N ILE A 168 -8.41 15.82 1.48
CA ILE A 168 -7.66 16.97 2.00
C ILE A 168 -7.82 18.17 1.07
N ARG A 169 -7.51 19.37 1.57
CA ARG A 169 -7.26 20.54 0.73
C ARG A 169 -5.96 21.23 1.14
N PHE A 170 -5.45 22.04 0.23
CA PHE A 170 -4.37 22.98 0.51
C PHE A 170 -4.93 24.40 0.60
N ASP A 171 -4.43 25.21 1.53
CA ASP A 171 -4.64 26.67 1.48
C ASP A 171 -3.70 27.34 0.46
N ASP A 172 -3.90 28.62 0.20
CA ASP A 172 -3.06 29.42 -0.70
C ASP A 172 -1.60 29.53 -0.22
N ASN A 173 -1.33 29.14 1.02
CA ASN A 173 -0.01 29.09 1.64
C ASN A 173 0.61 27.68 1.61
N GLY A 174 -0.05 26.70 0.98
CA GLY A 174 0.40 25.32 0.84
C GLY A 174 0.27 24.46 2.11
N ARG A 175 -0.50 24.90 3.12
CA ARG A 175 -0.79 24.11 4.32
C ARG A 175 -1.95 23.16 4.08
N GLU A 176 -1.79 21.94 4.58
CA GLU A 176 -2.80 20.88 4.50
C GLU A 176 -3.89 21.09 5.56
N TYR A 177 -5.15 21.00 5.13
CA TYR A 177 -6.32 20.92 5.99
C TYR A 177 -7.19 19.72 5.60
N ALA A 178 -7.92 19.18 6.57
CA ALA A 178 -8.99 18.24 6.28
C ALA A 178 -10.13 18.98 5.55
N VAL A 179 -10.76 18.31 4.59
CA VAL A 179 -11.95 18.87 3.91
C VAL A 179 -13.11 18.88 4.90
N GLU A 180 -13.76 20.02 5.03
CA GLU A 180 -14.94 20.19 5.87
C GLU A 180 -16.21 19.65 5.18
N PRO A 181 -17.27 19.28 5.92
CA PRO A 181 -18.48 18.64 5.39
C PRO A 181 -19.13 19.32 4.18
N ASN A 182 -18.98 20.64 4.01
CA ASN A 182 -19.60 21.41 2.95
C ASN A 182 -18.63 21.85 1.84
N GLU A 183 -17.38 21.41 1.90
CA GLU A 183 -16.34 21.75 0.92
C GLU A 183 -16.20 20.66 -0.16
N PRO A 184 -15.76 21.02 -1.38
CA PRO A 184 -15.58 20.07 -2.48
C PRO A 184 -14.40 19.12 -2.22
N GLU A 185 -14.63 17.83 -2.42
CA GLU A 185 -13.68 16.73 -2.15
C GLU A 185 -12.76 16.49 -3.35
N ASN A 186 -11.97 17.51 -3.70
CA ASN A 186 -11.19 17.50 -4.95
C ASN A 186 -9.90 16.66 -4.85
N ILE A 187 -9.36 16.47 -3.64
CA ILE A 187 -8.07 15.80 -3.43
C ILE A 187 -8.20 14.66 -2.42
N LEU A 188 -8.01 13.42 -2.85
CA LEU A 188 -7.95 12.23 -2.00
C LEU A 188 -6.49 11.94 -1.62
N LYS A 189 -6.20 11.92 -0.32
CA LYS A 189 -4.91 11.50 0.24
C LYS A 189 -4.96 10.05 0.66
N VAL A 190 -4.09 9.25 0.06
CA VAL A 190 -3.91 7.84 0.41
C VAL A 190 -2.50 7.62 0.91
N ARG A 191 -2.38 7.02 2.09
CA ARG A 191 -1.11 6.57 2.66
C ARG A 191 -1.21 5.10 2.96
N ILE A 192 -0.30 4.31 2.40
CA ILE A 192 -0.13 2.90 2.73
C ILE A 192 1.14 2.72 3.56
N LYS A 193 1.13 1.76 4.48
CA LYS A 193 2.29 1.36 5.28
C LYS A 193 2.58 -0.12 5.10
N ASN A 194 3.86 -0.51 5.09
CA ASN A 194 4.27 -1.91 5.13
C ASN A 194 4.51 -2.40 6.58
N GLU A 195 4.83 -3.68 6.75
CA GLU A 195 5.16 -4.29 8.05
C GLU A 195 6.33 -3.61 8.79
N VAL A 196 7.20 -2.91 8.06
CA VAL A 196 8.39 -2.21 8.59
C VAL A 196 8.08 -0.73 8.85
N SER A 197 6.81 -0.33 8.77
CA SER A 197 6.34 1.07 8.92
C SER A 197 6.87 2.05 7.87
N GLU A 198 7.40 1.57 6.74
CA GLU A 198 7.67 2.43 5.59
C GLU A 198 6.34 2.87 4.97
N THR A 199 6.21 4.16 4.65
CA THR A 199 4.96 4.74 4.15
C THR A 199 5.12 5.27 2.73
N LEU A 200 4.17 4.96 1.86
CA LEU A 200 4.00 5.63 0.57
C LEU A 200 2.74 6.49 0.64
N THR A 201 2.83 7.77 0.26
CA THR A 201 1.69 8.69 0.20
C THR A 201 1.46 9.10 -1.25
N ALA A 202 0.22 8.97 -1.72
CA ALA A 202 -0.25 9.48 -3.00
C ALA A 202 -1.39 10.48 -2.78
N LEU A 203 -1.44 11.48 -3.67
CA LEU A 203 -2.53 12.45 -3.72
C LEU A 203 -3.22 12.29 -5.07
N PHE A 204 -4.53 12.05 -5.05
CA PHE A 204 -5.35 11.96 -6.24
C PHE A 204 -6.15 13.23 -6.36
N THR A 205 -6.17 13.82 -7.54
CA THR A 205 -6.99 15.00 -7.84
C THR A 205 -8.01 14.64 -8.90
N THR A 206 -9.24 15.12 -8.72
CA THR A 206 -10.24 15.13 -9.80
C THR A 206 -10.29 16.53 -10.38
N THR A 207 -9.82 16.68 -11.62
CA THR A 207 -10.09 17.87 -12.44
C THR A 207 -11.45 17.68 -13.09
N TYR A 208 -12.42 18.51 -12.70
CA TYR A 208 -13.67 18.70 -13.44
C TYR A 208 -13.41 19.37 -14.78
#